data_AF-A0A9E4M4V9-F1
#
_entry.id   AF-A0A9E4M4V9-F1
#
_cell.length_a   1.000
_cell.length_b   1.000
_cell.length_c   1.000
_cell.angle_alpha   90.00
_cell.angle_beta   90.00
_cell.angle_gamma   90.00
#
_symmetry.space_group_name_H-M   'P 1'
#
loop_
_entity.id
_entity.type
_entity.pdbx_description
1 polymer ?
#
loop_
_entity_poly.entity_id
_entity_poly.type
_entity_poly.pdbx_seq_one_letter_code
_entity_poly.pdbx_strand_id
1 'polypeptide(L)'
;MNRTIPITEFRNQCLRLIDEVKATGETLVVTKHGRPLAAVVPVVDNPPKSIIGWSSQIRLGDDLTRPAIPPEDWEIVSHPDQIVTRLHGE
;
A
#
# COMPACT_ATOMS: atom_id res chain seq x y z
N MET A 1 16.96 12.89 4.60
CA MET A 1 17.66 11.61 4.93
C MET A 1 16.91 10.96 6.07
N ASN A 2 16.85 9.63 6.20
CA ASN A 2 16.08 9.03 7.31
C ASN A 2 16.93 9.02 8.60
N ARG A 3 16.51 9.78 9.60
CA ARG A 3 17.14 9.81 10.93
C ARG A 3 16.74 8.54 11.68
N THR A 4 17.70 7.88 12.35
CA THR A 4 17.45 6.62 13.07
C THR A 4 17.84 6.76 14.54
N ILE A 5 16.95 6.39 15.46
CA ILE A 5 17.18 6.47 16.91
C ILE A 5 16.76 5.20 17.65
N PRO A 6 17.27 4.94 18.87
CA PRO A 6 16.79 3.86 19.73
C PRO A 6 15.41 4.16 20.36
N ILE A 7 14.65 3.11 20.66
CA ILE A 7 13.35 3.21 21.34
C ILE A 7 13.43 3.91 22.70
N THR A 8 14.55 3.80 23.40
CA THR A 8 14.77 4.48 24.69
C THR A 8 14.81 6.00 24.51
N GLU A 9 15.47 6.49 23.46
CA GLU A 9 15.52 7.91 23.13
C GLU A 9 14.15 8.41 22.67
N PHE A 10 13.48 7.63 21.81
CA PHE A 10 12.12 7.94 21.36
C PHE A 10 11.14 8.05 22.54
N ARG A 11 11.19 7.12 23.51
CA ARG A 11 10.34 7.15 24.71
C ARG A 11 10.54 8.44 25.52
N ASN A 12 11.78 8.91 25.65
CA ASN A 12 12.11 10.07 26.47
C ASN A 12 11.76 11.41 25.79
N GLN A 13 11.71 11.44 24.46
CA GLN A 13 11.56 12.68 23.68
C GLN A 13 10.42 12.62 22.64
N CYS A 14 9.44 11.74 22.86
CA CYS A 14 8.43 11.37 21.87
C CYS A 14 7.74 12.58 21.22
N LEU A 15 7.16 13.48 22.02
CA LEU A 15 6.44 14.65 21.52
C LEU A 15 7.34 15.58 20.70
N ARG A 16 8.54 15.89 21.22
CA ARG A 16 9.52 16.74 20.53
C ARG A 16 9.92 16.17 19.17
N LEU A 17 10.15 14.86 19.12
CA LEU A 17 10.55 14.17 17.90
C LEU A 17 9.41 14.10 16.87
N ILE A 18 8.17 13.92 17.32
CA ILE A 18 7.00 13.98 16.44
C ILE A 18 6.82 15.39 15.85
N ASP A 19 6.97 16.42 16.68
CA ASP A 19 6.91 17.81 16.22
C ASP A 19 8.04 18.13 15.22
N GLU A 20 9.24 17.60 15.46
CA GLU A 20 10.37 17.71 14.52
C GLU A 20 10.03 17.05 13.17
N VAL A 21 9.51 15.82 13.18
CA VAL A 21 9.07 15.12 11.94
C VAL A 21 8.00 15.93 11.20
N LYS A 22 7.05 16.53 11.92
CA LYS A 22 6.03 17.39 11.33
C LYS A 22 6.63 18.66 10.71
N ALA A 23 7.61 19.27 11.37
CA ALA A 23 8.23 20.52 10.93
C ALA A 23 9.19 20.32 9.76
N THR A 24 9.97 19.24 9.76
CA THR A 24 11.01 18.97 8.74
C THR A 24 10.48 18.16 7.56
N GLY A 25 9.42 17.36 7.78
CA GLY A 25 8.96 16.38 6.81
C GLY A 25 9.89 15.16 6.69
N GLU A 26 10.92 15.05 7.52
CA GLU A 26 11.84 13.91 7.46
C GLU A 26 11.31 12.71 8.25
N THR A 27 11.45 11.51 7.66
CA THR A 27 11.05 10.27 8.34
C THR A 27 12.04 9.91 9.45
N LEU A 28 11.50 9.59 10.63
CA LEU A 28 12.27 9.09 11.77
C LEU A 28 12.07 7.58 11.93
N VAL A 29 13.16 6.82 11.95
CA VAL A 29 13.15 5.37 12.20
C VAL A 29 13.49 5.11 13.68
N VAL A 30 12.62 4.36 14.35
CA VAL A 30 12.81 3.91 15.72
C VAL A 30 13.30 2.47 15.72
N THR A 31 14.38 2.19 16.43
CA THR A 31 15.01 0.86 16.52
C THR A 31 14.91 0.27 17.91
N LYS A 32 14.95 -1.06 18.00
CA LYS A 32 15.08 -1.80 19.25
C LYS A 32 16.22 -2.81 19.09
N HIS A 33 17.24 -2.73 19.95
CA HIS A 33 18.46 -3.54 19.83
C HIS A 33 19.12 -3.44 18.44
N GLY A 34 19.20 -2.23 17.89
CA GLY A 34 19.81 -1.97 16.57
C GLY A 34 18.97 -2.39 15.37
N ARG A 35 17.81 -3.02 15.57
CA ARG A 35 16.89 -3.44 14.50
C ARG A 35 15.76 -2.42 14.34
N PRO A 36 15.39 -2.02 13.11
CA PRO A 36 14.22 -1.19 12.87
C PRO A 36 12.95 -1.82 13.47
N LEU A 37 12.18 -1.01 14.20
CA LEU A 37 10.94 -1.43 14.87
C LEU A 37 9.74 -0.67 14.35
N ALA A 38 9.86 0.65 14.17
CA ALA A 38 8.79 1.51 13.70
C ALA A 38 9.35 2.72 12.94
N ALA A 39 8.51 3.41 12.20
CA ALA A 39 8.83 4.69 11.57
C ALA A 39 7.73 5.71 11.90
N VAL A 40 8.15 6.95 12.18
CA VAL A 40 7.27 8.11 12.30
C VAL A 40 7.42 8.92 11.02
N VAL A 41 6.33 9.07 10.30
CA VAL A 41 6.26 9.77 9.02
C VAL A 41 5.39 11.01 9.17
N PRO A 42 5.71 12.12 8.49
CA PRO A 42 4.83 13.29 8.48
C PRO A 42 3.49 12.93 7.83
N VAL A 43 2.40 13.46 8.38
CA VAL A 43 1.08 13.39 7.74
C VAL A 43 1.05 14.44 6.64
N VAL A 44 0.70 14.03 5.41
CA VAL A 44 0.58 14.93 4.26
C VAL A 44 -0.90 15.00 3.87
N ASP A 45 -1.49 16.19 3.91
CA ASP A 45 -2.94 16.40 3.67
C ASP A 45 -3.37 16.10 2.23
N ASN A 46 -2.44 16.15 1.28
CA ASN A 46 -2.68 15.82 -0.12
C ASN A 46 -1.51 14.96 -0.64
N PRO A 47 -1.50 13.65 -0.33
CA PRO A 47 -0.45 12.79 -0.84
C PRO A 47 -0.47 12.85 -2.38
N PRO A 48 0.69 12.94 -3.05
CA PRO A 48 0.71 12.88 -4.51
C PRO A 48 -0.05 11.64 -4.96
N LYS A 49 -0.97 11.79 -5.92
CA LYS A 49 -1.65 10.65 -6.55
C LYS A 49 -0.56 9.68 -6.97
N SER A 50 -0.53 8.52 -6.32
CA SER A 50 0.47 7.50 -6.58
C SER A 50 0.44 7.16 -8.07
N ILE A 51 1.52 7.47 -8.78
CA ILE A 51 1.59 7.30 -10.24
C ILE A 51 1.93 5.84 -10.61
N ILE A 52 2.15 4.97 -9.62
CA ILE A 52 2.60 3.59 -9.83
C ILE A 52 1.98 2.72 -8.72
N GLY A 53 1.36 1.60 -9.12
CA GLY A 53 0.56 0.68 -8.30
C GLY A 53 1.28 -0.04 -7.15
N TRP A 54 1.86 0.70 -6.21
CA TRP A 54 2.39 0.20 -4.94
C TRP A 54 2.16 1.22 -3.81
N SER A 55 0.90 1.55 -3.56
CA SER A 55 0.52 2.20 -2.30
C SER A 55 -0.81 1.62 -1.84
N SER A 56 -0.71 0.88 -0.76
CA SER A 56 -1.67 -0.05 -0.18
C SER A 56 -2.94 0.59 0.38
N GLN A 57 -3.79 1.12 -0.49
CA GLN A 57 -5.22 1.24 -0.19
C GLN A 57 -6.02 0.52 -1.27
N ILE A 58 -5.89 -0.82 -1.28
CA ILE A 58 -6.89 -1.66 -1.95
C ILE A 58 -8.15 -1.52 -1.11
N ARG A 59 -9.12 -0.76 -1.60
CA ARG A 59 -10.49 -0.87 -1.09
C ARG A 59 -11.04 -2.17 -1.67
N LEU A 60 -11.08 -3.19 -0.83
CA LEU A 60 -11.73 -4.45 -1.16
C LEU A 60 -13.19 -4.13 -1.48
N GLY A 61 -13.62 -4.39 -2.72
CA GLY A 61 -15.04 -4.28 -3.07
C GLY A 61 -15.86 -5.29 -2.27
N ASP A 62 -17.15 -5.01 -2.10
CA ASP A 62 -18.05 -5.80 -1.24
C ASP A 62 -18.20 -7.28 -1.68
N ASP A 63 -17.94 -7.59 -2.95
CA ASP A 63 -18.03 -8.95 -3.48
C ASP A 63 -16.96 -9.19 -4.56
N LEU A 64 -15.95 -9.97 -4.20
CA LEU A 64 -14.83 -10.37 -5.08
C LEU A 64 -15.16 -11.55 -5.99
N THR A 65 -16.31 -12.19 -5.79
CA THR A 65 -16.77 -13.31 -6.62
C THR A 65 -17.50 -12.81 -7.85
N ARG A 66 -17.89 -11.53 -7.86
CA ARG A 66 -18.52 -10.89 -9.02
C ARG A 66 -17.48 -10.50 -10.06
N PRO A 67 -17.82 -10.66 -11.34
CA PRO A 67 -16.93 -10.27 -12.41
C PRO A 67 -16.74 -8.76 -12.45
N ALA A 68 -15.54 -8.34 -12.87
CA ALA A 68 -15.14 -6.94 -12.94
C ALA A 68 -15.96 -6.12 -13.95
N ILE A 69 -16.59 -6.78 -14.92
CA ILE A 69 -17.49 -6.22 -15.93
C ILE A 69 -18.75 -7.08 -16.04
N PRO A 70 -19.90 -6.50 -16.46
CA PRO A 70 -21.13 -7.25 -16.73
C PRO A 70 -20.87 -8.43 -17.69
N PRO A 71 -21.47 -9.61 -17.46
CA PRO A 71 -21.31 -10.77 -18.34
C PRO A 71 -21.72 -10.52 -19.80
N GLU A 72 -22.66 -9.61 -20.06
CA GLU A 72 -23.05 -9.21 -21.42
C GLU A 72 -21.93 -8.55 -22.23
N ASP A 73 -20.98 -7.91 -21.55
CA ASP A 73 -19.83 -7.23 -22.15
C ASP A 73 -18.65 -8.20 -22.37
N TRP A 74 -18.82 -9.49 -22.06
CA TRP A 74 -17.78 -10.48 -22.30
C TRP A 74 -17.70 -10.80 -23.78
N GLU A 75 -16.51 -10.69 -24.37
CA GLU A 75 -16.27 -11.01 -25.77
C GLU A 75 -16.71 -12.44 -26.14
N ILE A 76 -16.60 -13.36 -25.18
CA ILE A 76 -17.01 -14.77 -25.31
C ILE A 76 -18.54 -14.91 -25.47
N VAL A 77 -19.33 -14.03 -24.85
CA VAL A 77 -20.79 -14.02 -25.01
C VAL A 77 -21.19 -13.48 -26.39
N SER A 78 -20.37 -12.58 -26.94
CA SER A 78 -20.61 -11.97 -28.27
C SER A 78 -20.13 -12.85 -29.44
N HIS A 79 -19.12 -13.70 -29.24
CA HIS A 79 -18.53 -14.56 -30.29
C HIS A 79 -18.35 -16.01 -29.79
N PRO A 80 -19.45 -16.76 -29.61
CA PRO A 80 -19.41 -18.13 -29.08
C PRO A 80 -18.72 -19.12 -30.02
N ASP A 81 -18.54 -18.78 -31.30
CA ASP A 81 -17.90 -19.57 -32.34
C ASP A 81 -16.36 -19.59 -32.24
N GLN A 82 -15.77 -18.68 -31.47
CA GLN A 82 -14.32 -18.58 -31.28
C GLN A 82 -13.82 -19.27 -29.99
N ILE A 83 -14.67 -20.01 -29.29
CA ILE A 83 -14.28 -20.75 -28.08
C ILE A 83 -13.43 -21.97 -28.49
N VAL A 84 -12.12 -21.79 -28.47
CA VAL A 84 -11.16 -22.88 -28.69
C VAL A 84 -11.16 -23.77 -27.44
N THR A 85 -11.98 -24.81 -27.43
CA THR A 85 -11.93 -25.81 -26.36
C THR A 85 -10.69 -26.67 -26.59
N ARG A 86 -9.55 -26.29 -26.01
CA ARG A 86 -8.38 -27.18 -25.95
C ARG A 86 -8.66 -28.27 -24.92
N LEU A 87 -9.48 -29.25 -25.28
CA LEU A 87 -9.50 -30.54 -24.60
C LEU A 87 -8.35 -31.35 -25.17
N HIS A 88 -7.17 -31.28 -24.54
CA HIS A 88 -6.30 -32.45 -24.52
C HIS A 88 -5.30 -32.39 -23.36
N GLY A 89 -5.32 -33.48 -22.60
CA GLY A 89 -4.33 -33.87 -21.60
C GLY A 89 -4.79 -35.14 -20.90
N GLU A 90 -4.70 -36.27 -21.62
CA GLU A 90 -4.25 -37.52 -20.99
C GLU A 90 -2.75 -37.40 -20.72
#